data_AF-A0A0C2C035-F1
#
_entry.id   AF-A0A0C2C035-F1
#
_cell.length_a   1.000
_cell.length_b   1.000
_cell.length_c   1.000
_cell.angle_alpha   90.00
_cell.angle_beta   90.00
_cell.angle_gamma   90.00
#
_symmetry.space_group_name_H-M   'P 1'
#
loop_
_entity.id
_entity.type
_entity.pdbx_description
1 polymer ?
#
loop_
_entity_poly.entity_id
_entity_poly.type
_entity_poly.pdbx_seq_one_letter_code
_entity_poly.pdbx_strand_id
1 'polypeptide(L)'
;MISHNATAVGASTAAGVLYPSPTSSVHEDHLALFQFVGRILAKAVYEGIVVDVQLAPVLLAAMLGGRRLCAFDELSQLDPELYRNLTFVKKYDGDVSDLSLTFSIDEDFMGK
;
A
#
# COMPACT_ATOMS: atom_id res chain seq x y z
N MET A 1 -9.74 -24.42 12.23
CA MET A 1 -10.84 -23.70 12.90
C MET A 1 -10.28 -22.49 13.66
N ILE A 2 -9.60 -21.58 12.95
CA ILE A 2 -9.22 -20.24 13.41
C ILE A 2 -9.26 -19.39 12.15
N SER A 3 -10.45 -18.91 11.79
CA SER A 3 -10.66 -17.99 10.68
C SER A 3 -11.27 -16.72 11.25
N HIS A 4 -10.77 -15.57 10.80
CA HIS A 4 -11.33 -14.23 11.01
C HIS A 4 -11.14 -13.60 12.39
N ASN A 5 -9.96 -13.02 12.65
CA ASN A 5 -9.92 -11.73 13.37
C ASN A 5 -8.64 -10.88 13.14
N ALA A 6 -7.90 -11.10 12.04
CA ALA A 6 -6.59 -10.48 11.86
C ALA A 6 -6.48 -9.76 10.52
N THR A 7 -7.18 -8.63 10.35
CA THR A 7 -6.90 -7.68 9.24
C THR A 7 -7.71 -6.41 9.43
N ALA A 8 -7.31 -5.55 10.36
CA ALA A 8 -7.83 -4.16 10.42
C ALA A 8 -6.73 -3.10 10.22
N VAL A 9 -5.45 -3.46 10.34
CA VAL A 9 -4.35 -2.47 10.33
C VAL A 9 -3.43 -2.64 9.11
N GLY A 10 -3.17 -3.87 8.68
CA GLY A 10 -2.32 -4.17 7.52
C GLY A 10 -3.07 -4.96 6.46
N ALA A 11 -2.80 -4.66 5.20
CA ALA A 11 -3.14 -5.49 4.06
C ALA A 11 -1.86 -6.14 3.53
N SER A 12 -2.00 -7.32 2.91
CA SER A 12 -0.89 -8.05 2.29
C SER A 12 -1.12 -8.18 0.80
N THR A 13 -0.08 -7.95 0.00
CA THR A 13 -0.12 -8.30 -1.43
C THR A 13 -0.02 -9.81 -1.61
N ALA A 14 -0.24 -10.31 -2.82
CA ALA A 14 -0.03 -11.71 -3.18
C ALA A 14 1.43 -12.18 -2.94
N ALA A 15 2.38 -11.25 -2.82
CA ALA A 15 3.78 -11.52 -2.50
C ALA A 15 4.07 -11.59 -0.98
N GLY A 16 3.04 -11.50 -0.11
CA GLY A 16 3.22 -11.57 1.35
C GLY A 16 3.74 -10.27 1.98
N VAL A 17 3.69 -9.17 1.23
CA VAL A 17 4.28 -7.89 1.61
C VAL A 17 3.22 -7.01 2.28
N LEU A 18 3.55 -6.45 3.44
CA LEU A 18 2.64 -5.67 4.27
C LEU A 18 2.63 -4.17 3.92
N TYR A 19 1.43 -3.62 3.80
CA TYR A 19 1.16 -2.19 3.64
C TYR A 19 -0.06 -1.76 4.49
N PRO A 20 -0.21 -0.48 4.82
CA PRO A 20 -1.37 0.01 5.58
C PRO A 20 -2.68 -0.28 4.83
N SER A 21 -3.68 -0.82 5.54
CA SER A 21 -4.99 -1.06 4.91
C SER A 21 -5.71 0.28 4.62
N PRO A 22 -6.23 0.51 3.39
CA PRO A 22 -7.07 1.67 3.07
C PRO A 22 -8.33 1.75 3.94
N THR A 23 -8.86 0.60 4.36
CA THR A 23 -10.04 0.49 5.23
C THR A 23 -9.71 0.45 6.71
N SER A 24 -8.49 0.82 7.10
CA SER A 24 -8.08 0.79 8.51
C SER A 24 -8.91 1.69 9.41
N SER A 25 -9.47 2.77 8.86
CA SER A 25 -10.39 3.69 9.56
C SER A 25 -11.67 3.04 10.10
N VAL A 26 -12.01 1.82 9.65
CA VAL A 26 -13.12 1.04 10.23
C VAL A 26 -12.85 0.68 11.70
N HIS A 27 -11.58 0.62 12.10
CA HIS A 27 -11.20 0.40 13.48
C HIS A 27 -10.97 1.73 14.20
N GLU A 28 -11.67 1.94 15.32
CA GLU A 28 -11.67 3.22 16.05
C GLU A 28 -10.25 3.69 16.47
N ASP A 29 -9.36 2.75 16.81
CA ASP A 29 -8.00 3.05 17.28
C ASP A 29 -6.90 2.83 16.24
N HIS A 30 -7.24 2.76 14.95
CA HIS A 30 -6.28 2.37 13.90
C HIS A 30 -5.00 3.22 13.88
N LEU A 31 -5.11 4.53 14.12
CA LEU A 31 -3.96 5.43 14.21
C LEU A 31 -3.05 5.11 15.40
N ALA A 32 -3.63 4.80 16.56
CA ALA A 32 -2.87 4.41 17.74
C ALA A 32 -2.14 3.08 17.50
N LEU A 33 -2.77 2.14 16.78
CA LEU A 33 -2.15 0.88 16.38
C LEU A 33 -0.99 1.10 15.40
N PHE A 34 -1.12 1.97 14.40
CA PHE A 34 -0.01 2.33 13.52
C PHE A 34 1.16 2.95 14.29
N GLN A 35 0.88 3.85 15.24
CA GLN A 35 1.91 4.43 16.09
C GLN A 35 2.59 3.38 16.98
N PHE A 36 1.81 2.45 17.54
CA PHE A 36 2.34 1.37 18.36
C PHE A 36 3.27 0.48 17.55
N VAL A 37 2.84 0.02 16.37
CA VAL A 37 3.67 -0.77 15.45
C VAL A 37 4.94 -0.01 15.08
N GLY A 38 4.83 1.27 14.72
CA GLY A 38 5.99 2.11 14.39
C GLY A 38 7.00 2.23 15.53
N ARG A 39 6.53 2.37 16.78
CA ARG A 39 7.40 2.43 17.98
C ARG A 39 8.09 1.10 18.26
N ILE A 40 7.37 -0.01 18.16
CA ILE A 40 7.96 -1.36 18.32
C ILE A 40 9.02 -1.61 17.25
N LEU A 41 8.73 -1.25 16.00
CA LEU A 41 9.67 -1.39 14.88
C LEU A 41 10.92 -0.54 15.13
N ALA A 42 10.76 0.73 15.50
CA ALA A 42 11.87 1.63 15.80
C ALA A 42 12.73 1.12 16.97
N LYS A 43 12.09 0.57 18.01
CA LYS A 43 12.78 -0.01 19.16
C LYS A 43 13.58 -1.25 18.78
N ALA A 44 13.01 -2.14 17.96
CA ALA A 44 13.70 -3.32 17.46
C ALA A 44 14.95 -2.93 16.65
N VAL A 45 14.83 -1.93 15.76
CA VAL A 45 15.98 -1.39 15.02
C VAL A 45 17.03 -0.80 15.96
N TYR A 46 16.61 -0.03 16.97
CA TYR A 46 17.53 0.58 17.95
C TYR A 46 18.29 -0.48 18.76
N GLU A 47 17.65 -1.58 19.13
CA GLU A 47 18.26 -2.68 19.90
C GLU A 47 18.98 -3.71 19.04
N GLY A 48 18.90 -3.61 17.71
CA GLY A 48 19.49 -4.58 16.79
C GLY A 48 18.76 -5.92 16.75
N ILE A 49 17.46 -5.93 17.06
CA ILE A 49 16.61 -7.12 17.02
C ILE A 49 16.14 -7.35 15.58
N VAL A 50 16.31 -8.57 15.08
CA VAL A 50 15.79 -9.00 13.79
C VAL A 50 14.29 -9.26 13.93
N VAL A 51 13.47 -8.52 13.17
CA VAL A 51 12.02 -8.72 13.08
C VAL A 51 11.71 -9.39 11.76
N ASP A 52 11.01 -10.53 11.80
CA ASP A 52 10.52 -11.20 10.60
C ASP A 52 9.25 -10.50 10.08
N VAL A 53 9.46 -9.36 9.41
CA VAL A 53 8.39 -8.56 8.82
C VAL A 53 8.79 -8.11 7.41
N GLN A 54 7.97 -8.47 6.42
CA GLN A 54 8.17 -8.07 5.04
C GLN A 54 7.35 -6.81 4.76
N LEU A 55 7.93 -5.64 5.04
CA LEU A 55 7.30 -4.35 4.73
C LEU A 55 7.43 -4.02 3.25
N ALA A 56 6.41 -3.35 2.70
CA ALA A 56 6.44 -2.90 1.32
C ALA A 56 7.61 -1.94 1.05
N PRO A 57 8.36 -2.12 -0.05
CA PRO A 57 9.42 -1.19 -0.44
C PRO A 57 8.95 0.27 -0.46
N VAL A 58 7.76 0.52 -1.02
CA VAL A 58 7.09 1.84 -1.00
C VAL A 58 6.96 2.42 0.41
N LEU A 59 6.62 1.60 1.40
CA LEU A 59 6.47 2.01 2.79
C LEU A 59 7.83 2.33 3.41
N LEU A 60 8.84 1.50 3.14
CA LEU A 60 10.21 1.73 3.61
C LEU A 60 10.79 3.02 3.02
N ALA A 61 10.60 3.30 1.73
CA ALA A 61 11.06 4.58 1.17
C ALA A 61 10.31 5.79 1.71
N ALA A 62 9.00 5.67 1.97
CA ALA A 62 8.26 6.73 2.64
C ALA A 62 8.86 7.01 4.03
N MET A 63 9.20 5.97 4.80
CA MET A 63 9.86 6.10 6.11
C MET A 63 11.28 6.70 6.02
N LEU A 64 12.01 6.41 4.94
CA LEU A 64 13.38 6.91 4.70
C LEU A 64 13.43 8.35 4.15
N GLY A 65 12.31 9.06 4.09
CA GLY A 65 12.28 10.46 3.68
C GLY A 65 12.15 10.67 2.17
N GLY A 66 11.47 9.75 1.46
CA GLY A 66 11.04 9.99 0.08
C GLY A 66 12.14 9.88 -0.96
N ARG A 67 13.12 8.99 -0.74
CA ARG A 67 14.02 8.59 -1.83
C ARG A 67 13.16 7.91 -2.90
N ARG A 68 13.19 8.56 -4.07
CA ARG A 68 12.57 8.25 -5.36
C ARG A 68 12.68 6.76 -5.74
N LEU A 69 11.91 5.90 -5.07
CA LEU A 69 11.53 4.63 -5.67
C LEU A 69 10.77 5.00 -6.94
N CYS A 70 11.07 4.31 -8.04
CA CYS A 70 10.32 4.46 -9.27
C CYS A 70 8.89 3.98 -8.97
N ALA A 71 8.04 4.90 -8.50
CA ALA A 71 6.70 4.60 -8.01
C ALA A 71 5.87 3.81 -9.03
N PHE A 72 6.17 4.00 -10.32
CA PHE A 72 5.57 3.24 -11.41
C PHE A 72 6.02 1.77 -11.45
N ASP A 73 7.30 1.46 -11.24
CA ASP A 73 7.81 0.09 -11.28
C ASP A 73 7.37 -0.69 -10.03
N GLU A 74 7.28 -0.03 -8.88
CA GLU A 74 6.80 -0.67 -7.65
C GLU A 74 5.28 -0.88 -7.65
N LEU A 75 4.56 -0.10 -8.45
CA LEU A 75 3.12 -0.25 -8.62
C LEU A 75 2.77 -1.65 -9.13
N SER A 76 3.62 -2.29 -9.94
CA SER A 76 3.35 -3.64 -10.43
C SER A 76 3.25 -4.68 -9.30
N GLN A 77 3.90 -4.42 -8.16
CA GLN A 77 3.87 -5.28 -6.97
C GLN A 77 2.77 -4.87 -5.98
N LEU A 78 2.51 -3.56 -5.87
CA LEU A 78 1.51 -3.02 -4.96
C LEU A 78 0.09 -3.18 -5.52
N ASP A 79 -0.12 -2.79 -6.77
CA ASP A 79 -1.38 -2.85 -7.48
C ASP A 79 -1.13 -3.23 -8.96
N PRO A 80 -1.09 -4.54 -9.26
CA PRO A 80 -0.85 -5.02 -10.61
C PRO A 80 -1.91 -4.57 -11.62
N GLU A 81 -3.14 -4.30 -11.16
CA GLU A 81 -4.24 -3.88 -12.03
C GLU A 81 -4.08 -2.43 -12.43
N LEU A 82 -3.85 -1.54 -11.46
CA LEU A 82 -3.58 -0.14 -11.74
C LEU A 82 -2.32 0.03 -12.60
N TYR A 83 -1.26 -0.76 -12.34
CA TYR A 83 -0.06 -0.77 -13.18
C TYR A 83 -0.37 -1.13 -14.64
N ARG A 84 -1.19 -2.16 -14.88
CA ARG A 84 -1.60 -2.55 -16.24
C ARG A 84 -2.41 -1.44 -16.91
N ASN A 85 -3.37 -0.86 -16.20
CA ASN A 85 -4.24 0.19 -16.73
C ASN A 85 -3.44 1.44 -17.09
N LEU A 86 -2.53 1.89 -16.22
CA LEU A 86 -1.65 3.03 -16.52
C LEU A 86 -0.65 2.72 -17.64
N THR A 87 -0.14 1.49 -17.72
CA THR A 87 0.71 1.07 -18.84
C THR A 87 -0.05 1.08 -20.16
N PHE A 88 -1.33 0.69 -20.15
CA PHE A 88 -2.21 0.78 -21.30
C PHE A 88 -2.40 2.22 -21.75
N VAL A 89 -2.79 3.12 -20.83
CA VAL A 89 -2.95 4.55 -21.13
C VAL A 89 -1.66 5.15 -21.71
N LYS A 90 -0.50 4.80 -21.14
CA LYS A 90 0.81 5.28 -21.59
C LYS A 90 1.18 4.82 -23.01
N LYS A 91 0.70 3.65 -23.43
CA LYS A 91 1.01 3.03 -24.74
C LYS A 91 -0.16 3.13 -25.73
N TYR A 92 -1.17 3.94 -25.43
CA TYR A 92 -2.34 4.06 -26.27
C TYR A 92 -2.01 4.88 -27.52
N ASP A 93 -2.08 4.23 -28.69
CA ASP A 93 -1.74 4.83 -29.99
C ASP A 93 -2.91 5.61 -30.64
N GLY A 94 -4.10 5.60 -30.02
CA GLY A 94 -5.29 6.33 -30.49
C GLY A 94 -5.40 7.75 -29.92
N ASP A 95 -6.58 8.38 -30.07
CA ASP A 95 -6.85 9.66 -29.42
C ASP A 95 -7.16 9.43 -27.92
N VAL A 96 -6.32 9.98 -27.04
CA VAL A 96 -6.50 9.88 -25.59
C VAL A 96 -7.84 10.42 -25.11
N SER A 97 -8.48 11.29 -25.89
CA SER A 97 -9.82 11.82 -25.63
C SER A 97 -10.88 10.71 -25.62
N ASP A 98 -10.67 9.63 -26.38
CA ASP A 98 -11.58 8.49 -26.46
C ASP A 98 -11.70 7.75 -25.12
N LEU A 99 -10.67 7.83 -24.27
CA LEU A 99 -10.69 7.22 -22.94
C LEU A 99 -11.54 8.01 -21.94
N SER A 100 -11.90 9.27 -22.25
CA SER A 100 -12.75 10.13 -21.42
C SER A 100 -12.29 10.23 -19.94
N LEU A 101 -10.97 10.19 -19.71
CA LEU A 101 -10.39 10.27 -18.38
C LEU A 101 -10.32 11.73 -17.89
N THR A 102 -10.51 11.92 -16.60
CA THR A 102 -10.35 13.20 -15.90
C THR A 102 -9.31 13.04 -14.78
N PHE A 103 -8.77 14.14 -14.27
CA PHE A 103 -7.90 14.13 -13.07
C PHE A 103 -8.72 13.93 -11.79
N SER A 104 -9.43 12.81 -11.72
CA SER A 104 -10.27 12.37 -10.61
C SER A 104 -9.93 10.92 -10.27
N ILE A 105 -10.16 10.56 -9.01
CA ILE A 105 -9.99 9.19 -8.51
C ILE A 105 -11.37 8.72 -8.07
N ASP A 106 -11.72 7.48 -8.45
CA ASP A 106 -12.91 6.79 -7.98
C ASP A 106 -12.44 5.73 -6.98
N GLU A 107 -12.86 5.86 -5.72
CA GLU A 107 -12.53 4.92 -4.65
C GLU A 107 -13.84 4.32 -4.13
N ASP A 108 -14.02 3.00 -4.27
CA ASP A 108 -15.13 2.29 -3.64
C ASP A 108 -14.78 2.00 -2.18
N PHE A 109 -15.46 2.67 -1.25
CA PHE A 109 -15.29 2.44 0.17
C PHE A 109 -16.44 1.61 0.72
N MET A 110 -16.24 0.30 0.80
CA MET A 110 -17.21 -0.65 1.36
C MET A 110 -18.59 -0.60 0.66
N GLY A 111 -18.61 -0.43 -0.67
CA GLY A 111 -19.84 -0.36 -1.46
C GLY A 111 -20.50 1.02 -1.48
N LYS A 112 -19.72 2.08 -1.26
CA LYS A 112 -20.16 3.49 -1.29
C LYS A 112 -19.16 4.37 -2.02
#